data_AF-A0A960VAQ5-F1
#
_entry.id   AF-A0A960VAQ5-F1
#
_cell.length_a   1.000
_cell.length_b   1.000
_cell.length_c   1.000
_cell.angle_alpha   90.00
_cell.angle_beta   90.00
_cell.angle_gamma   90.00
#
_symmetry.space_group_name_H-M   'P 1'
#
loop_
_entity.id
_entity.type
_entity.pdbx_description
1 polymer ?
#
loop_
_entity_poly.entity_id
_entity_poly.type
_entity_poly.pdbx_seq_one_letter_code
_entity_poly.pdbx_strand_id
1 'polypeptide(L)'
;MQSGWKKIAEKTGLNIQVTGVPVLSYLSFNVDNKLAVETLFIKLMLEKGFLAHFSFYPCAAHTEEHLNLYFEAAEEVFSICKKANDENTVEKLLDGPVRQTDFRRLS
;
A
#
# COMPACT_ATOMS: atom_id res chain seq x y z
N MET A 1 -11.84 1.38 6.32
CA MET A 1 -10.63 0.79 5.70
C MET A 1 -10.93 -0.05 4.47
N GLN A 2 -11.52 -1.25 4.60
CA GLN A 2 -11.73 -2.15 3.45
C GLN A 2 -12.47 -1.49 2.26
N SER A 3 -13.57 -0.79 2.52
CA SER A 3 -14.32 -0.04 1.50
C SER A 3 -13.52 1.10 0.88
N GLY A 4 -12.73 1.82 1.69
CA GLY A 4 -11.88 2.91 1.23
C GLY A 4 -10.79 2.42 0.26
N TRP A 5 -10.09 1.33 0.59
CA TRP A 5 -9.12 0.72 -0.32
C TRP A 5 -9.75 0.25 -1.63
N LYS A 6 -10.92 -0.40 -1.57
CA LYS A 6 -11.64 -0.83 -2.78
C LYS A 6 -12.03 0.35 -3.67
N LYS A 7 -12.58 1.41 -3.08
CA LYS A 7 -12.96 2.64 -3.80
C LYS A 7 -11.76 3.29 -4.49
N ILE A 8 -10.61 3.38 -3.80
CA ILE A 8 -9.38 3.94 -4.37
C ILE A 8 -8.88 3.05 -5.50
N ALA A 9 -8.84 1.73 -5.32
CA ALA A 9 -8.42 0.79 -6.35
C ALA A 9 -9.30 0.84 -7.61
N GLU A 10 -10.61 0.96 -7.45
CA GLU A 10 -11.55 1.17 -8.56
C GLU A 10 -11.25 2.48 -9.30
N LYS A 11 -10.95 3.55 -8.57
CA LYS A 11 -10.65 4.87 -9.15
C LYS A 11 -9.31 4.91 -9.89
N THR A 12 -8.27 4.27 -9.36
CA THR A 12 -6.93 4.29 -9.95
C THR A 12 -6.69 3.16 -10.94
N GLY A 13 -7.53 2.12 -10.92
CA GLY A 13 -7.34 0.90 -11.70
C GLY A 13 -6.24 -0.02 -11.17
N LEU A 14 -5.69 0.23 -9.97
CA LEU A 14 -4.70 -0.66 -9.36
C LEU A 14 -5.39 -1.93 -8.87
N ASN A 15 -4.97 -3.09 -9.38
CA ASN A 15 -5.53 -4.37 -8.98
C ASN A 15 -5.08 -4.73 -7.56
N ILE A 16 -6.03 -4.76 -6.62
CA ILE A 16 -5.78 -5.10 -5.22
C ILE A 16 -6.64 -6.28 -4.77
N GLN A 17 -6.22 -6.91 -3.69
CA GLN A 17 -7.01 -7.85 -2.92
C GLN A 17 -7.14 -7.33 -1.49
N VAL A 18 -8.37 -7.35 -0.96
CA VAL A 18 -8.64 -7.07 0.45
C VAL A 18 -9.21 -8.32 1.11
N THR A 19 -8.57 -8.80 2.18
CA THR A 19 -8.96 -10.01 2.90
C THR A 19 -9.08 -9.74 4.42
N GLY A 20 -9.51 -10.75 5.17
CA GLY A 20 -9.70 -10.68 6.62
C GLY A 20 -11.07 -10.18 7.04
N VAL A 21 -11.19 -9.83 8.32
CA VAL A 21 -12.42 -9.31 8.94
C VAL A 21 -12.30 -7.81 9.17
N PRO A 22 -13.38 -7.03 9.38
CA PRO A 22 -13.28 -5.58 9.53
C PRO A 22 -12.31 -5.11 10.64
N VAL A 23 -12.19 -5.89 11.71
CA VAL A 23 -11.26 -5.63 12.84
C VAL A 23 -9.81 -6.05 12.55
N LEU A 24 -9.57 -6.77 11.45
CA LEU A 24 -8.27 -7.25 11.04
C LEU A 24 -8.26 -7.41 9.53
N SER A 25 -8.00 -6.29 8.85
CA SER A 25 -8.07 -6.21 7.39
C SER A 25 -6.68 -6.27 6.79
N TYR A 26 -6.53 -7.00 5.68
CA TYR A 26 -5.28 -7.12 4.95
C TYR A 26 -5.44 -6.58 3.53
N LEU A 27 -4.43 -5.87 3.05
CA LEU A 27 -4.28 -5.35 1.69
C LEU A 27 -3.16 -6.13 0.98
N SER A 28 -3.37 -6.49 -0.28
CA SER A 28 -2.36 -7.08 -1.15
C SER A 28 -2.50 -6.50 -2.55
N PHE A 29 -1.40 -6.36 -3.28
CA PHE A 29 -1.43 -5.98 -4.70
C PHE A 29 -1.34 -7.22 -5.59
N ASN A 30 -2.21 -7.29 -6.59
CA ASN A 30 -2.29 -8.38 -7.55
C ASN A 30 -1.70 -7.92 -8.89
N VAL A 31 -0.38 -7.76 -8.89
CA VAL A 31 0.43 -7.23 -10.00
C VAL A 31 1.71 -8.06 -10.15
N ASP A 32 2.32 -8.04 -11.34
CA ASP A 32 3.45 -8.90 -11.68
C ASP A 32 4.67 -8.67 -10.75
N ASN A 33 5.07 -7.42 -10.54
CA ASN A 33 6.18 -7.07 -9.64
C ASN A 33 5.68 -6.67 -8.24
N LYS A 34 4.87 -7.56 -7.63
CA LYS A 34 4.19 -7.30 -6.35
C LYS A 34 5.11 -6.73 -5.27
N LEU A 35 6.27 -7.35 -5.02
CA LEU A 35 7.16 -6.93 -3.93
C LEU A 35 7.74 -5.53 -4.16
N ALA A 36 8.12 -5.18 -5.39
CA ALA A 36 8.62 -3.85 -5.70
C ALA A 36 7.51 -2.79 -5.57
N VAL A 37 6.30 -3.10 -6.07
CA VAL A 37 5.15 -2.18 -5.96
C VAL A 37 4.74 -1.97 -4.51
N GLU A 38 4.77 -3.04 -3.70
CA GLU A 38 4.51 -2.94 -2.26
C GLU A 38 5.59 -2.14 -1.54
N THR A 39 6.86 -2.27 -1.94
CA THR A 39 7.97 -1.46 -1.41
C THR A 39 7.78 0.01 -1.76
N LEU A 40 7.43 0.30 -3.01
CA LEU A 40 7.17 1.65 -3.51
C LEU A 40 6.00 2.30 -2.76
N PHE A 41 4.91 1.57 -2.56
CA PHE A 41 3.76 2.04 -1.79
C PHE A 41 4.16 2.46 -0.37
N ILE A 42 4.89 1.61 0.35
CA ILE A 42 5.32 1.92 1.72
C ILE A 42 6.24 3.16 1.74
N LYS A 43 7.20 3.23 0.80
CA LYS A 43 8.09 4.39 0.65
C LYS A 43 7.31 5.69 0.48
N LEU A 44 6.41 5.73 -0.51
CA LEU A 44 5.66 6.95 -0.83
C LEU A 44 4.67 7.34 0.27
N MET A 45 4.05 6.37 0.94
CA MET A 45 3.20 6.65 2.10
C MET A 45 4.01 7.23 3.26
N LEU A 46 5.24 6.74 3.49
CA LEU A 46 6.13 7.27 4.51
C LEU A 46 6.58 8.71 4.19
N GLU A 47 6.90 9.01 2.92
CA GLU A 47 7.18 10.37 2.46
C GLU A 47 6.00 11.33 2.68
N LYS A 48 4.76 10.81 2.65
CA LYS A 48 3.53 11.53 2.98
C LYS A 48 3.20 11.58 4.49
N GLY A 49 4.08 11.07 5.34
CA GLY A 49 3.93 11.09 6.80
C GLY A 49 3.13 9.93 7.38
N PHE A 50 2.82 8.89 6.60
CA PHE A 50 2.09 7.72 7.05
C PHE A 50 3.00 6.50 7.17
N LEU A 51 3.12 5.96 8.37
CA LEU A 51 3.69 4.62 8.57
C LEU A 51 2.66 3.57 8.13
N ALA A 52 2.48 3.43 6.82
CA ALA A 52 1.54 2.49 6.24
C ALA A 52 1.99 1.05 6.47
N HIS A 53 1.01 0.14 6.52
CA HIS A 53 1.25 -1.29 6.53
C HIS A 53 0.14 -2.00 5.75
N PHE A 54 0.42 -3.24 5.34
CA PHE A 54 -0.53 -4.08 4.60
C PHE A 54 -1.58 -4.76 5.48
N SER A 55 -1.53 -4.54 6.79
CA SER A 55 -2.58 -4.92 7.73
C SER A 55 -3.02 -3.71 8.52
N PHE A 56 -4.32 -3.66 8.80
CA PHE A 56 -4.93 -2.60 9.58
C PHE A 56 -5.64 -3.17 10.79
N TYR A 57 -5.29 -2.62 11.95
CA TYR A 57 -5.90 -2.90 13.24
C TYR A 57 -6.56 -1.60 13.73
N PRO A 58 -7.89 -1.55 13.88
CA PRO A 58 -8.55 -0.36 14.39
C PRO A 58 -8.16 -0.14 15.86
N CYS A 59 -7.62 1.04 16.15
CA CYS A 59 -7.44 1.57 17.50
C CYS A 59 -8.48 2.66 17.78
N ALA A 60 -8.90 2.80 19.03
CA ALA A 60 -9.82 3.87 19.48
C ALA A 60 -9.26 5.30 19.28
N ALA A 61 -7.95 5.43 19.00
CA ALA A 61 -7.29 6.70 18.71
C ALA A 61 -7.48 7.20 17.26
N HIS A 62 -8.05 6.39 16.36
CA HIS A 62 -8.29 6.86 14.98
C HIS A 62 -9.52 7.76 14.92
N THR A 63 -9.32 8.97 14.40
CA THR A 63 -10.39 9.90 14.05
C THR A 63 -10.75 9.75 12.56
N GLU A 64 -11.95 10.18 12.18
CA GLU A 64 -12.34 10.21 10.76
C GLU A 64 -11.40 11.09 9.92
N GLU A 65 -10.88 12.17 10.51
CA GLU A 65 -9.91 13.06 9.87
C GLU A 65 -8.60 12.33 9.50
N HIS A 66 -8.04 11.53 10.42
CA HIS A 66 -6.84 10.75 10.14
C HIS A 66 -7.07 9.74 9.00
N LEU A 67 -8.26 9.16 8.92
CA LEU A 67 -8.62 8.23 7.85
C LEU A 67 -8.76 8.94 6.50
N ASN A 68 -9.36 10.14 6.49
CA ASN A 68 -9.50 10.93 5.27
C ASN A 68 -8.14 11.34 4.71
N LEU A 69 -7.24 11.87 5.54
CA LEU A 69 -5.87 12.22 5.14
C LEU A 69 -5.11 10.99 4.61
N TYR A 70 -5.25 9.85 5.27
CA TYR A 70 -4.66 8.60 4.81
C TYR A 70 -5.18 8.20 3.43
N PHE A 71 -6.49 8.28 3.20
CA PHE A 71 -7.09 7.88 1.92
C PHE A 71 -6.73 8.83 0.78
N GLU A 72 -6.63 10.13 1.03
CA GLU A 72 -6.14 11.11 0.06
C GLU A 72 -4.70 10.78 -0.36
N ALA A 73 -3.82 10.56 0.62
CA ALA A 73 -2.44 10.15 0.36
C ALA A 73 -2.37 8.81 -0.39
N ALA A 74 -3.14 7.81 0.05
CA ALA A 74 -3.16 6.48 -0.56
C ALA A 74 -3.69 6.49 -2.00
N GLU A 75 -4.63 7.36 -2.32
CA GLU A 75 -5.15 7.50 -3.69
C GLU A 75 -4.08 8.00 -4.67
N GLU A 76 -3.34 9.04 -4.27
CA GLU A 76 -2.22 9.55 -5.06
C GLU A 76 -1.14 8.46 -5.24
N VAL A 77 -0.77 7.77 -4.16
CA VAL A 77 0.24 6.71 -4.20
C VAL A 77 -0.22 5.53 -5.05
N PHE A 78 -1.48 5.11 -4.97
CA PHE A 78 -2.02 4.03 -5.82
C PHE A 78 -1.93 4.39 -7.30
N SER A 79 -2.14 5.65 -7.64
CA SER A 79 -2.04 6.15 -9.02
C SER A 79 -0.59 6.07 -9.53
N ILE A 80 0.38 6.47 -8.69
CA ILE A 80 1.82 6.35 -9.00
C ILE A 80 2.21 4.87 -9.14
N CYS A 81 1.78 4.01 -8.22
CA CYS A 81 2.06 2.58 -8.26
C CYS A 81 1.48 1.91 -9.52
N LYS A 82 0.24 2.27 -9.91
CA LYS A 82 -0.38 1.75 -11.13
C LYS A 82 0.44 2.14 -12.36
N LYS A 83 0.74 3.43 -12.51
CA LYS A 83 1.53 3.94 -13.62
C LYS A 83 2.90 3.28 -13.69
N ALA A 84 3.61 3.22 -12.56
CA ALA A 84 4.94 2.62 -12.50
C ALA A 84 4.93 1.12 -12.81
N ASN A 85 3.88 0.40 -12.40
CA ASN A 85 3.69 -1.00 -12.74
C ASN A 85 3.43 -1.19 -14.25
N ASP A 86 2.55 -0.39 -14.85
CA ASP A 86 2.24 -0.48 -16.28
C ASP A 86 3.45 -0.14 -17.16
N GLU A 87 4.23 0.86 -16.76
CA GLU A 87 5.42 1.32 -17.49
C GLU A 87 6.67 0.49 -17.16
N ASN A 88 6.59 -0.48 -16.25
CA ASN A 88 7.73 -1.24 -15.72
C ASN A 88 8.87 -0.33 -15.19
N THR A 89 8.51 0.75 -14.51
CA THR A 89 9.45 1.75 -13.94
C THR A 89 9.54 1.72 -12.41
N VAL A 90 8.85 0.79 -11.75
CA VAL A 90 8.81 0.67 -10.27
C VAL A 90 10.21 0.72 -9.64
N GLU A 91 11.14 -0.08 -10.14
CA GLU A 91 12.50 -0.17 -9.58
C GLU A 91 13.30 1.13 -9.74
N LYS A 92 12.98 1.96 -10.75
CA LYS A 92 13.63 3.27 -10.94
C LYS A 92 13.18 4.31 -9.92
N LEU A 93 12.04 4.09 -9.28
CA LEU A 93 11.47 4.96 -8.25
C LEU A 93 11.86 4.54 -6.83
N LEU A 94 12.58 3.43 -6.69
CA LEU A 94 13.10 2.93 -5.42
C LEU A 94 14.52 3.46 -5.21
N ASP A 95 14.73 4.15 -4.08
CA ASP A 95 16.05 4.66 -3.66
C ASP A 95 16.83 3.62 -2.83
N GLY A 96 16.37 2.36 -2.81
CA GLY A 96 16.89 1.29 -1.98
C GLY A 96 16.40 -0.10 -2.42
N PRO A 97 16.85 -1.16 -1.75
CA PRO A 97 16.49 -2.52 -2.14
C PRO A 97 14.98 -2.78 -1.98
N VAL A 98 14.43 -3.62 -2.85
CA VAL A 98 13.08 -4.17 -2.68
C VAL A 98 13.01 -4.91 -1.34
N ARG A 99 11.90 -4.74 -0.61
CA ARG A 99 11.70 -5.40 0.68
C ARG A 99 11.84 -6.92 0.53
N GLN A 100 12.52 -7.54 1.49
CA GLN A 100 12.62 -8.99 1.58
C GLN A 100 11.46 -9.52 2.42
N THR A 101 10.87 -10.64 1.98
CA THR A 101 9.77 -11.29 2.68
C THR A 101 10.23 -12.13 3.88
N ASP A 102 11.54 -12.39 3.98
CA ASP A 102 12.06 -13.43 4.85
C ASP A 102 13.27 -12.90 5.64
N PHE A 103 13.11 -12.78 6.96
CA PHE A 103 14.23 -12.65 7.87
C PHE A 103 14.65 -14.08 8.27
N ARG A 104 15.29 -14.80 7.35
CA ARG A 104 15.94 -16.06 7.73
C ARG A 104 17.10 -15.72 8.64
N ARG A 105 17.13 -16.30 9.84
CA ARG A 105 18.38 -16.37 10.58
C ARG A 105 19.40 -17.08 9.69
N LEU A 106 20.57 -16.46 9.50
CA LEU A 106 21.75 -17.17 9.01
C LEU A 106 22.09 -18.22 10.08
N SER A 107 21.68 -19.46 9.84
CA SER A 107 22.13 -20.63 10.58
C SER A 107 23.36 -21.21 9.93
#